data_AF-A0A3D5VLC1-F1
#
_entry.id   AF-A0A3D5VLC1-F1
#
_cell.length_a   1.000
_cell.length_b   1.000
_cell.length_c   1.000
_cell.angle_alpha   90.00
_cell.angle_beta   90.00
_cell.angle_gamma   90.00
#
_symmetry.space_group_name_H-M   'P 1'
#
loop_
_entity.id
_entity.type
_entity.pdbx_description
1 polymer ?
#
loop_
_entity_poly.entity_id
_entity_poly.type
_entity_poly.pdbx_seq_one_letter_code
_entity_poly.pdbx_strand_id
1 'polypeptide(L)'
;LPEVPIGKDEADNVELRRVGEVPQFAFAFKDHLELAEALDIVDIPRAVEIAGSRSFMLKNAGALLEMAVTRFVIDRLMAKGFNLLTVPVLVRERAMMGTGYFPLGRDQAYAVPEDELYLVGTSEVPMV
;
A
#
# COMPACT_ATOMS: atom_id res chain seq x y z
N LEU A 1 2.32 -23.58 11.45
CA LEU A 1 2.47 -24.76 10.58
C LEU A 1 3.87 -25.32 10.80
N PRO A 2 4.12 -26.64 10.68
CA PRO A 2 5.43 -27.24 10.97
C PRO A 2 6.61 -26.63 10.19
N GLU A 3 6.36 -26.08 9.02
CA GLU A 3 7.33 -25.45 8.11
C GLU A 3 7.64 -23.98 8.44
N VAL A 4 6.86 -23.34 9.33
CA VAL A 4 7.07 -21.94 9.70
C VAL A 4 8.13 -21.88 10.80
N PRO A 5 9.26 -21.18 10.59
CA PRO A 5 10.29 -21.03 11.60
C PRO A 5 9.73 -20.40 12.89
N ILE A 6 10.20 -20.88 14.03
CA ILE A 6 9.88 -20.26 15.33
C ILE A 6 10.72 -18.99 15.46
N GLY A 7 10.07 -17.87 15.74
CA GLY A 7 10.71 -16.58 15.98
C GLY A 7 9.88 -15.73 16.93
N LYS A 8 10.51 -14.75 17.57
CA LYS A 8 9.89 -13.81 18.48
C LYS A 8 9.41 -12.56 17.76
N ASP A 9 10.22 -12.06 16.84
CA ASP A 9 10.00 -10.80 16.12
C ASP A 9 10.60 -10.87 14.70
N GLU A 10 10.57 -9.76 13.97
CA GLU A 10 11.00 -9.69 12.58
C GLU A 10 12.49 -9.99 12.36
N ALA A 11 13.32 -9.92 13.40
CA ALA A 11 14.74 -10.23 13.31
C ALA A 11 15.01 -11.73 13.14
N ASP A 12 14.05 -12.58 13.52
CA ASP A 12 14.12 -14.03 13.36
C ASP A 12 13.61 -14.50 11.97
N ASN A 13 13.21 -13.57 11.10
CA ASN A 13 12.79 -13.90 9.74
C ASN A 13 13.95 -14.48 8.93
N VAL A 14 13.71 -15.64 8.29
CA VAL A 14 14.71 -16.32 7.46
C VAL A 14 14.61 -15.85 6.01
N GLU A 15 15.68 -15.27 5.47
CA GLU A 15 15.78 -14.93 4.05
C GLU A 15 15.85 -16.21 3.20
N LEU A 16 14.80 -16.48 2.42
CA LEU A 16 14.74 -17.67 1.56
C LEU A 16 15.43 -17.49 0.21
N ARG A 17 15.44 -16.26 -0.33
CA ARG A 17 16.01 -15.96 -1.66
C ARG A 17 16.29 -14.48 -1.83
N ARG A 18 17.46 -14.18 -2.41
CA ARG A 18 17.82 -12.87 -2.96
C ARG A 18 17.80 -12.91 -4.48
N VAL A 19 17.25 -11.90 -5.14
CA VAL A 19 17.22 -11.80 -6.61
C VAL A 19 17.73 -10.43 -7.02
N GLY A 20 18.70 -10.40 -7.93
CA GLY A 20 19.39 -9.19 -8.36
C GLY A 20 20.51 -8.76 -7.41
N GLU A 21 21.20 -7.69 -7.78
CA GLU A 21 22.28 -7.09 -7.00
C GLU A 21 21.86 -5.70 -6.52
N VAL A 22 22.29 -5.32 -5.32
CA VAL A 22 22.03 -3.97 -4.79
C VAL A 22 22.93 -2.99 -5.56
N PRO A 23 22.38 -1.93 -6.20
CA PRO A 23 23.19 -0.99 -6.94
C PRO A 23 24.24 -0.30 -6.07
N GLN A 24 25.46 -0.17 -6.59
CA GLN A 24 26.50 0.66 -5.98
C GLN A 24 26.57 1.99 -6.71
N PHE A 25 26.49 3.08 -5.95
CA PHE A 25 26.55 4.44 -6.49
C PHE A 25 27.89 5.09 -6.16
N ALA A 26 28.51 5.73 -7.14
CA ALA A 26 29.72 6.53 -6.95
C ALA A 26 29.43 7.96 -6.46
N PHE A 27 28.17 8.23 -6.07
CA PHE A 27 27.69 9.52 -5.59
C PHE A 27 26.86 9.33 -4.32
N ALA A 28 26.71 10.39 -3.54
CA ALA A 28 25.77 10.41 -2.42
C ALA A 28 24.35 10.30 -2.97
N PHE A 29 23.70 9.17 -2.74
CA PHE A 29 22.33 8.96 -3.17
C PHE A 29 21.38 9.81 -2.34
N LYS A 30 20.35 10.34 -3.00
CA LYS A 30 19.23 11.01 -2.37
C LYS A 30 18.17 9.97 -2.02
N ASP A 31 17.44 10.18 -0.93
CA ASP A 31 16.27 9.37 -0.66
C ASP A 31 15.12 9.69 -1.62
N HIS A 32 14.05 8.90 -1.54
CA HIS A 32 12.90 9.05 -2.43
C HIS A 32 12.21 10.42 -2.30
N LEU A 33 12.21 11.04 -1.13
CA LEU A 33 11.56 12.31 -0.89
C LEU A 33 12.40 13.46 -1.43
N GLU A 34 13.70 13.47 -1.12
CA GLU A 34 14.65 14.44 -1.67
C GLU A 34 14.66 14.43 -3.20
N LEU A 35 14.54 13.25 -3.82
CA LEU A 35 14.39 13.10 -5.27
C LEU A 35 13.06 13.66 -5.77
N ALA A 36 11.95 13.30 -5.12
CA ALA A 36 10.62 13.69 -5.55
C ALA A 36 10.40 15.21 -5.44
N GLU A 37 10.93 15.84 -4.40
CA GLU A 37 10.91 17.29 -4.24
C GLU A 37 11.79 17.98 -5.28
N ALA A 38 13.02 17.51 -5.49
CA ALA A 38 13.93 18.07 -6.49
C ALA A 38 13.42 17.98 -7.93
N LEU A 39 12.58 16.97 -8.22
CA LEU A 39 11.95 16.76 -9.53
C LEU A 39 10.59 17.44 -9.67
N ASP A 40 10.09 18.11 -8.63
CA ASP A 40 8.76 18.71 -8.58
C ASP A 40 7.62 17.71 -8.91
N ILE A 41 7.70 16.50 -8.35
CA ILE A 41 6.72 15.42 -8.58
C ILE A 41 5.88 15.05 -7.34
N VAL A 42 6.16 15.67 -6.19
CA VAL A 42 5.38 15.55 -4.96
C VAL A 42 5.16 16.93 -4.33
N ASP A 43 4.07 17.08 -3.58
CA ASP A 43 3.77 18.25 -2.74
C ASP A 43 3.20 17.76 -1.40
N ILE A 44 4.08 17.64 -0.41
CA ILE A 44 3.72 17.21 0.95
C ILE A 44 3.09 18.35 1.76
N PRO A 45 3.65 19.58 1.80
CA PRO A 45 3.10 20.65 2.62
C PRO A 45 1.61 20.91 2.32
N ARG A 46 1.24 20.91 1.03
CA ARG A 46 -0.15 21.10 0.63
C ARG A 46 -1.04 19.91 1.00
N ALA A 47 -0.55 18.69 0.87
CA ALA A 47 -1.30 17.50 1.28
C ALA A 47 -1.54 17.47 2.79
N VAL A 48 -0.54 17.90 3.58
CA VAL A 48 -0.66 18.01 5.04
C VAL A 48 -1.63 19.10 5.44
N GLU A 49 -1.66 20.23 4.73
CA GLU A 49 -2.67 21.29 4.95
C GLU A 49 -4.09 20.76 4.74
N ILE A 50 -4.30 19.90 3.74
CA ILE A 50 -5.62 19.36 3.37
C ILE A 50 -6.06 18.21 4.28
N ALA A 51 -5.17 17.25 4.55
CA ALA A 51 -5.53 15.95 5.13
C ALA A 51 -4.72 15.58 6.40
N GLY A 52 -3.82 16.45 6.86
CA GLY A 52 -2.99 16.21 8.04
C GLY A 52 -1.75 15.38 7.77
N SER A 53 -1.04 15.02 8.85
CA SER A 53 0.22 14.27 8.77
C SER A 53 0.06 12.92 8.07
N ARG A 54 1.16 12.42 7.48
CA ARG A 54 1.19 11.18 6.66
C ARG A 54 0.39 11.25 5.35
N SER A 55 0.10 12.45 4.87
CA SER A 55 -0.50 12.70 3.56
C SER A 55 0.53 13.26 2.58
N PHE A 56 0.39 12.91 1.29
CA PHE A 56 1.20 13.46 0.20
C PHE A 56 0.33 13.61 -1.05
N MET A 57 0.73 14.51 -1.95
CA MET A 57 0.11 14.68 -3.26
C MET A 57 1.17 14.44 -4.33
N LEU A 58 0.93 13.51 -5.25
CA LEU A 58 1.76 13.37 -6.45
C LEU A 58 1.31 14.39 -7.50
N LYS A 59 2.27 14.90 -8.27
CA LYS A 59 2.01 15.84 -9.36
C LYS A 59 2.92 15.56 -10.56
N ASN A 60 2.54 16.11 -11.71
CA ASN A 60 3.32 16.01 -12.95
C ASN A 60 3.72 14.56 -13.27
N ALA A 61 5.02 14.32 -13.49
CA ALA A 61 5.56 13.00 -13.79
C ALA A 61 5.35 11.99 -12.64
N GLY A 62 5.23 12.42 -11.37
CA GLY A 62 4.96 11.53 -10.24
C GLY A 62 3.57 10.90 -10.32
N ALA A 63 2.56 11.73 -10.61
CA ALA A 63 1.19 11.24 -10.79
C ALA A 63 1.09 10.28 -12.01
N LEU A 64 1.76 10.63 -13.12
CA LEU A 64 1.83 9.74 -14.29
C LEU A 64 2.54 8.42 -13.97
N LEU A 65 3.61 8.45 -13.18
CA LEU A 65 4.37 7.25 -12.80
C LEU A 65 3.53 6.29 -11.95
N GLU A 66 2.77 6.79 -10.97
CA GLU A 66 1.84 5.98 -10.18
C GLU A 66 0.86 5.23 -11.08
N MET A 67 0.19 5.94 -12.00
CA MET A 67 -0.75 5.35 -12.94
C MET A 67 -0.08 4.30 -13.83
N ALA A 68 1.14 4.58 -14.31
CA ALA A 68 1.89 3.67 -15.17
C ALA A 68 2.28 2.37 -14.44
N VAL A 69 2.75 2.46 -13.19
CA VAL A 69 3.10 1.29 -12.38
C VAL A 69 1.87 0.44 -12.06
N THR A 70 0.77 1.08 -11.64
CA THR A 70 -0.49 0.38 -11.38
C THR A 70 -0.98 -0.34 -12.64
N ARG A 71 -0.95 0.34 -13.79
CA ARG A 71 -1.36 -0.25 -15.07
C ARG A 71 -0.49 -1.43 -15.48
N PHE A 72 0.83 -1.30 -15.34
CA PHE A 72 1.77 -2.38 -15.64
C PHE A 72 1.47 -3.66 -14.85
N VAL A 73 1.20 -3.53 -13.55
CA VAL A 73 0.86 -4.67 -12.69
C VAL A 73 -0.47 -5.29 -13.10
N ILE A 74 -1.50 -4.47 -13.36
CA ILE A 74 -2.80 -4.94 -13.84
C ILE A 74 -2.66 -5.77 -15.12
N ASP A 75 -1.99 -5.23 -16.15
CA ASP A 75 -1.82 -5.92 -17.43
C ASP A 75 -1.08 -7.25 -17.24
N ARG A 76 -0.05 -7.27 -16.38
CA ARG A 76 0.72 -8.49 -16.06
C ARG A 76 -0.12 -9.55 -15.35
N LEU A 77 -1.02 -9.16 -14.45
CA LEU A 77 -1.89 -10.09 -13.73
C LEU A 77 -3.03 -10.59 -14.63
N MET A 78 -3.63 -9.72 -15.44
CA MET A 78 -4.63 -10.13 -16.43
C MET A 78 -4.06 -11.13 -17.44
N ALA A 79 -2.82 -10.93 -17.91
CA ALA A 79 -2.13 -11.89 -18.78
C ALA A 79 -1.89 -13.26 -18.12
N LYS A 80 -1.91 -13.33 -16.78
CA LYS A 80 -1.85 -14.58 -16.00
C LYS A 80 -3.22 -15.19 -15.71
N GLY A 81 -4.30 -14.61 -16.23
CA GLY A 81 -5.67 -15.11 -16.07
C GLY A 81 -6.41 -14.61 -14.83
N PHE A 82 -5.89 -13.58 -14.15
CA PHE A 82 -6.63 -12.94 -13.06
C PHE A 82 -7.74 -12.04 -13.62
N ASN A 83 -8.92 -12.07 -12.99
CA ASN A 83 -10.00 -11.14 -13.31
C ASN A 83 -9.73 -9.79 -12.63
N LEU A 84 -9.74 -8.72 -13.42
CA LEU A 84 -9.68 -7.37 -12.89
C LEU A 84 -11.05 -6.99 -12.31
N LEU A 85 -11.07 -6.63 -11.02
CA LEU A 85 -12.25 -6.14 -10.34
C LEU A 85 -11.99 -4.74 -9.80
N THR A 86 -12.98 -3.86 -9.95
CA THR A 86 -13.04 -2.59 -9.21
C THR A 86 -14.12 -2.75 -8.15
N VAL A 87 -13.74 -2.62 -6.89
CA VAL A 87 -14.55 -3.04 -5.74
C VAL A 87 -14.83 -1.85 -4.81
N PRO A 88 -15.91 -1.89 -4.01
CA PRO A 88 -16.16 -0.88 -2.99
C PRO A 88 -15.01 -0.82 -1.96
N VAL A 89 -14.62 0.40 -1.57
CA VAL A 89 -13.59 0.62 -0.53
C VAL A 89 -14.20 0.96 0.84
N LEU A 90 -15.48 1.30 0.88
CA LEU A 90 -16.27 1.42 2.09
C LEU A 90 -17.14 0.16 2.23
N VAL A 91 -16.94 -0.60 3.30
CA VAL A 91 -17.59 -1.90 3.52
C VAL A 91 -18.29 -1.95 4.85
N ARG A 92 -19.30 -2.84 4.95
CA ARG A 92 -19.93 -3.16 6.23
C ARG A 92 -19.00 -3.99 7.10
N GLU A 93 -19.21 -3.93 8.42
CA GLU A 93 -18.45 -4.68 9.42
C GLU A 93 -18.29 -6.18 9.10
N ARG A 94 -19.31 -6.82 8.52
CA ARG A 94 -19.25 -8.24 8.13
C ARG A 94 -18.06 -8.58 7.23
N ALA A 95 -17.63 -7.67 6.34
CA ALA A 95 -16.49 -7.90 5.46
C ALA A 95 -15.16 -7.80 6.23
N MET A 96 -15.07 -6.83 7.16
CA MET A 96 -13.91 -6.68 8.06
C MET A 96 -13.76 -7.88 9.00
N MET A 97 -14.88 -8.45 9.46
CA MET A 97 -14.90 -9.69 10.24
C MET A 97 -14.53 -10.91 9.39
N GLY A 98 -14.98 -10.96 8.12
CA GLY A 98 -14.72 -12.09 7.21
C GLY A 98 -13.24 -12.33 6.92
N THR A 99 -12.42 -11.26 6.93
CA THR A 99 -10.95 -11.35 6.80
C THR A 99 -10.22 -11.54 8.13
N GLY A 100 -10.94 -11.54 9.26
CA GLY A 100 -10.35 -11.60 10.59
C GLY A 100 -9.65 -10.30 11.02
N TYR A 101 -9.76 -9.21 10.25
CA TYR A 101 -9.18 -7.92 10.61
C TYR A 101 -9.86 -7.34 11.85
N PHE A 102 -11.19 -7.43 11.91
CA PHE A 102 -11.94 -7.16 13.14
C PHE A 102 -12.03 -8.44 14.00
N PRO A 103 -12.02 -8.31 15.34
CA PRO A 103 -12.13 -7.05 16.11
C PRO A 103 -10.80 -6.33 16.40
N LEU A 104 -9.65 -6.96 16.16
CA LEU A 104 -8.35 -6.46 16.64
C LEU A 104 -7.90 -5.15 15.98
N GLY A 105 -8.16 -4.97 14.69
CA GLY A 105 -7.75 -3.79 13.92
C GLY A 105 -8.75 -2.63 13.95
N ARG A 106 -9.76 -2.64 14.84
CA ARG A 106 -10.85 -1.64 14.81
C ARG A 106 -10.38 -0.22 15.09
N ASP A 107 -9.37 -0.07 15.93
CA ASP A 107 -8.70 1.20 16.25
C ASP A 107 -7.81 1.73 15.11
N GLN A 108 -7.51 0.88 14.12
CA GLN A 108 -6.68 1.20 12.96
C GLN A 108 -7.48 1.45 11.68
N ALA A 109 -8.81 1.33 11.73
CA ALA A 109 -9.69 1.56 10.59
C ALA A 109 -10.39 2.92 10.67
N TYR A 110 -10.50 3.62 9.54
CA TYR A 110 -11.40 4.77 9.42
C TYR A 110 -12.85 4.29 9.33
N ALA A 111 -13.73 4.90 10.11
CA ALA A 111 -15.16 4.57 10.16
C ALA A 111 -16.02 5.76 9.70
N VAL A 112 -17.16 5.45 9.10
CA VAL A 112 -18.25 6.38 8.77
C VAL A 112 -19.47 5.93 9.58
N PRO A 113 -19.64 6.40 10.83
CA PRO A 113 -20.60 5.83 11.78
C PRO A 113 -22.05 5.96 11.34
N GLU A 114 -22.41 7.07 10.69
CA GLU A 114 -23.78 7.34 10.24
C GLU A 114 -24.27 6.34 9.19
N ASP A 115 -23.35 5.77 8.41
CA ASP A 115 -23.64 4.79 7.36
C ASP A 115 -23.29 3.34 7.77
N GLU A 116 -22.72 3.15 8.95
CA GLU A 116 -22.18 1.86 9.43
C GLU A 116 -21.13 1.25 8.47
N LEU A 117 -20.28 2.11 7.88
CA LEU A 117 -19.24 1.72 6.92
C LEU A 117 -17.82 1.94 7.47
N TYR A 118 -16.88 1.18 6.92
CA TYR A 118 -15.46 1.24 7.25
C TYR A 118 -14.62 1.29 5.98
N LEU A 119 -13.58 2.13 5.98
CA LEU A 119 -12.61 2.18 4.90
C LEU A 119 -11.67 0.97 5.00
N VAL A 120 -11.55 0.23 3.91
CA VAL A 120 -10.69 -0.96 3.83
C VAL A 120 -9.21 -0.57 3.78
N GLY A 121 -8.37 -1.30 4.52
CA GLY A 121 -6.90 -1.12 4.47
C GLY A 121 -6.24 -1.82 3.28
N THR A 122 -6.95 -2.72 2.60
CA THR A 122 -6.46 -3.50 1.45
C THR A 122 -7.63 -3.98 0.59
N SER A 123 -7.35 -4.27 -0.69
CA SER A 123 -8.31 -4.89 -1.62
C SER A 123 -8.68 -6.33 -1.24
N GLU A 124 -8.02 -6.96 -0.27
CA GLU A 124 -8.41 -8.29 0.24
C GLU A 124 -9.80 -8.29 0.90
N VAL A 125 -10.12 -7.26 1.69
CA VAL A 125 -11.37 -7.16 2.45
C VAL A 125 -12.63 -7.21 1.58
N PRO A 126 -12.76 -6.41 0.51
CA PRO A 126 -13.97 -6.43 -0.32
C PRO A 126 -14.09 -7.68 -1.22
N MET A 127 -13.14 -8.62 -1.16
CA MET A 127 -13.16 -9.86 -1.95
C MET A 127 -13.78 -11.05 -1.20
N VAL A 128 -14.13 -10.87 0.08
CA VAL A 128 -14.82 -11.86 0.92
C VAL A 128 -16.33 -11.90 0.74
#